data_AF-A0A853BWM7-F1
#
_entry.id   AF-A0A853BWM7-F1
#
_cell.length_a   1.000
_cell.length_b   1.000
_cell.length_c   1.000
_cell.angle_alpha   90.00
_cell.angle_beta   90.00
_cell.angle_gamma   90.00
#
_symmetry.space_group_name_H-M   'P 1'
#
loop_
_entity.id
_entity.type
_entity.pdbx_description
1 polymer ?
#
loop_
_entity_poly.entity_id
_entity_poly.type
_entity_poly.pdbx_seq_one_letter_code
_entity_poly.pdbx_strand_id
1 'polypeptide(L)'
;MSEPTPPTAADQEAVMGVIRRLAAAASQAQREAASVPNEAAAAEQVRAAMAEVAEQARADMRAIGPAAVAALHAAMHRDDEE
;
A
#
# COMPACT_ATOMS: atom_id res chain seq x y z
N MET A 1 1.28 13.85 -27.79
CA MET A 1 1.20 13.50 -26.36
C MET A 1 2.35 12.55 -26.11
N SER A 2 3.22 12.82 -25.14
CA SER A 2 4.35 11.93 -24.87
C SER A 2 3.83 10.61 -24.30
N GLU A 3 4.29 9.48 -24.85
CA GLU A 3 4.01 8.18 -24.26
C GLU A 3 4.53 8.12 -22.82
N PRO A 4 3.79 7.52 -21.88
CA PRO A 4 4.26 7.35 -20.53
C PRO A 4 5.52 6.49 -20.53
N THR A 5 6.58 6.99 -19.90
CA THR A 5 7.82 6.22 -19.69
C THR A 5 7.48 4.94 -18.90
N PRO A 6 7.95 3.76 -19.34
CA PRO A 6 7.67 2.51 -18.65
C PRO A 6 8.22 2.52 -17.22
N PRO A 7 7.54 1.85 -16.27
CA PRO A 7 8.00 1.78 -14.88
C PRO A 7 9.33 1.04 -14.80
N THR A 8 10.28 1.57 -14.01
CA THR A 8 11.56 0.89 -13.81
C THR A 8 11.42 -0.28 -12.84
N ALA A 9 12.37 -1.21 -12.84
CA ALA A 9 12.42 -2.29 -11.85
C ALA A 9 12.52 -1.76 -10.41
N ALA A 10 13.20 -0.62 -10.22
CA ALA A 10 13.30 0.03 -8.91
C ALA A 10 11.95 0.60 -8.45
N ASP A 11 11.16 1.17 -9.36
CA ASP A 11 9.80 1.65 -9.05
C ASP A 11 8.88 0.50 -8.64
N GLN A 12 8.96 -0.61 -9.37
CA GLN A 12 8.21 -1.83 -9.05
C GLN A 12 8.59 -2.40 -7.69
N GLU A 13 9.90 -2.51 -7.40
CA GLU A 13 10.39 -2.98 -6.10
C GLU A 13 9.95 -2.07 -4.95
N ALA A 14 10.00 -0.75 -5.16
CA ALA A 14 9.57 0.22 -4.15
C ALA A 14 8.07 0.09 -3.83
N VAL A 15 7.21 0.01 -4.86
CA VAL A 15 5.77 -0.17 -4.66
C VAL A 15 5.47 -1.52 -3.99
N MET A 16 6.10 -2.60 -4.43
CA MET A 16 5.97 -3.90 -3.77
C MET A 16 6.42 -3.87 -2.31
N GLY A 17 7.45 -3.09 -1.99
CA GLY A 17 7.89 -2.83 -0.63
C GLY A 17 6.82 -2.16 0.22
N VAL A 18 6.11 -1.16 -0.32
CA VAL A 18 4.97 -0.50 0.35
C VAL A 18 3.86 -1.51 0.62
N ILE A 19 3.48 -2.31 -0.38
CA ILE A 19 2.42 -3.33 -0.25
C ILE A 19 2.76 -4.35 0.84
N ARG A 20 4.01 -4.85 0.87
CA ARG A 20 4.44 -5.81 1.91
C ARG A 20 4.38 -5.23 3.32
N ARG A 21 4.80 -3.98 3.50
CA ARG A 21 4.69 -3.29 4.80
C ARG A 21 3.23 -3.12 5.21
N LEU A 22 2.35 -2.76 4.27
CA LEU A 22 0.91 -2.66 4.49
C LEU A 22 0.32 -3.97 5.00
N ALA A 23 0.60 -5.07 4.31
CA ALA A 23 0.10 -6.39 4.66
C ALA A 23 0.61 -6.85 6.04
N ALA A 24 1.88 -6.57 6.35
CA ALA A 24 2.47 -6.90 7.65
C ALA A 24 1.80 -6.13 8.79
N ALA A 25 1.62 -4.81 8.63
CA ALA A 25 0.99 -3.98 9.64
C ALA A 25 -0.50 -4.32 9.83
N ALA A 26 -1.21 -4.60 8.74
CA ALA A 26 -2.59 -5.06 8.81
C ALA A 26 -2.74 -6.39 9.56
N SER A 27 -1.85 -7.35 9.26
CA SER A 27 -1.81 -8.64 9.95
C SER A 27 -1.47 -8.49 11.44
N GLN A 28 -0.58 -7.55 11.78
CA GLN A 28 -0.23 -7.26 13.17
C GLN A 28 -1.43 -6.66 13.93
N ALA A 29 -2.08 -5.64 13.37
CA ALA A 29 -3.24 -5.00 13.99
C ALA A 29 -4.37 -6.00 14.25
N GLN A 30 -4.61 -6.93 13.32
CA GLN A 30 -5.61 -8.00 13.52
C GLN A 30 -5.24 -8.96 14.65
N ARG A 31 -3.97 -9.36 14.77
CA ARG A 31 -3.51 -10.21 15.88
C ARG A 31 -3.64 -9.52 17.23
N GLU A 32 -3.30 -8.24 17.30
CA GLU A 32 -3.43 -7.43 18.51
C GLU A 32 -4.92 -7.31 18.90
N ALA A 33 -5.78 -7.00 17.93
CA ALA A 33 -7.22 -6.91 18.15
C ALA A 33 -7.85 -8.22 18.63
N ALA A 34 -7.39 -9.37 18.14
CA ALA A 34 -7.84 -10.68 18.59
C ALA A 34 -7.52 -10.97 20.07
N SER A 35 -6.56 -10.24 20.67
CA SER A 35 -6.21 -10.34 22.09
C SER A 35 -7.05 -9.40 22.99
N VAL A 36 -7.84 -8.51 22.39
CA VAL A 36 -8.67 -7.54 23.13
C VAL A 36 -10.04 -8.17 23.45
N PRO A 37 -10.44 -8.28 24.74
CA PRO A 37 -11.70 -8.91 25.11
C PRO A 37 -12.97 -8.15 24.68
N ASN A 38 -12.84 -6.85 24.39
CA ASN A 38 -13.94 -5.98 24.00
C ASN A 38 -13.87 -5.68 22.50
N GLU A 39 -14.86 -6.18 21.75
CA GLU A 39 -14.95 -6.03 20.30
C GLU A 39 -14.95 -4.56 19.84
N ALA A 40 -15.59 -3.65 20.58
CA ALA A 40 -15.61 -2.23 20.23
C ALA A 40 -14.23 -1.58 20.41
N ALA A 41 -13.49 -1.97 21.46
CA ALA A 41 -12.12 -1.51 21.67
C ALA A 41 -11.15 -2.11 20.65
N ALA A 42 -11.34 -3.39 20.30
CA ALA A 42 -10.58 -4.09 19.27
C ALA A 42 -10.77 -3.41 17.90
N ALA A 43 -12.03 -3.11 17.53
CA ALA A 43 -12.36 -2.43 16.28
C ALA A 43 -11.75 -1.02 16.21
N GLU A 44 -11.77 -0.26 17.31
CA GLU A 44 -11.14 1.05 17.36
C GLU A 44 -9.62 0.99 17.21
N GLN A 45 -8.98 0.02 17.86
CA GLN A 45 -7.54 -0.19 17.73
C GLN A 45 -7.14 -0.57 16.31
N VAL A 46 -7.90 -1.45 15.65
CA VAL A 46 -7.69 -1.77 14.22
C VAL A 46 -7.87 -0.52 13.36
N ARG A 47 -8.92 0.28 13.58
CA ARG A 47 -9.14 1.51 12.81
C ARG A 47 -7.99 2.50 12.95
N ALA A 48 -7.51 2.73 14.17
CA ALA A 48 -6.38 3.62 14.42
C ALA A 48 -5.09 3.11 13.73
N ALA A 49 -4.76 1.83 13.91
CA ALA A 49 -3.59 1.22 13.26
C ALA A 49 -3.68 1.29 11.73
N MET A 50 -4.84 1.03 11.14
CA MET A 50 -5.05 1.14 9.69
C MET A 50 -4.92 2.57 9.19
N ALA A 51 -5.35 3.57 9.97
CA ALA A 51 -5.19 4.97 9.63
C ALA A 51 -3.70 5.38 9.58
N GLU A 52 -2.91 4.96 10.57
CA GLU A 52 -1.46 5.21 10.60
C GLU A 52 -0.75 4.54 9.41
N VAL A 53 -1.08 3.28 9.13
CA VAL A 53 -0.53 2.53 7.98
C VAL A 53 -0.89 3.19 6.66
N ALA A 54 -2.15 3.65 6.51
CA ALA A 54 -2.58 4.34 5.30
C ALA A 54 -1.83 5.67 5.10
N GLU A 55 -1.57 6.42 6.17
CA GLU A 55 -0.82 7.67 6.08
C GLU A 55 0.66 7.42 5.73
N GLN A 56 1.28 6.39 6.33
CA GLN A 56 2.63 5.98 5.98
C GLN A 56 2.72 5.53 4.51
N ALA A 57 1.74 4.76 4.03
CA ALA A 57 1.70 4.33 2.63
C ALA A 57 1.59 5.51 1.67
N ARG A 58 0.79 6.52 2.01
CA ARG A 58 0.70 7.75 1.21
C ARG A 58 2.03 8.49 1.18
N ALA A 59 2.74 8.57 2.30
CA ALA A 59 4.06 9.19 2.36
C ALA A 59 5.05 8.43 1.47
N ASP A 60 5.09 7.10 1.58
CA ASP A 60 5.97 6.25 0.78
C ASP A 60 5.66 6.36 -0.72
N MET A 61 4.37 6.34 -1.10
CA MET A 61 3.94 6.47 -2.50
C MET A 61 4.28 7.86 -3.07
N ARG A 62 4.21 8.93 -2.26
CA ARG A 62 4.68 10.26 -2.67
C ARG A 62 6.20 10.30 -2.88
N ALA A 63 6.97 9.57 -2.06
CA ALA A 63 8.42 9.48 -2.19
C ALA A 63 8.87 8.71 -3.45
N ILE A 64 8.12 7.67 -3.84
CA ILE A 64 8.32 6.96 -5.11
C ILE A 64 8.02 7.88 -6.31
N GLY A 65 6.99 8.71 -6.18
CA GLY A 65 6.63 9.72 -7.15
C GLY A 65 5.43 9.31 -8.02
N PRO A 66 4.53 10.27 -8.34
CA PRO A 66 3.26 9.97 -9.00
C PRO A 66 3.42 9.43 -10.42
N ALA A 67 4.50 9.79 -11.12
CA ALA A 67 4.78 9.30 -12.47
C ALA A 67 5.14 7.80 -12.48
N ALA A 68 5.95 7.35 -11.53
CA ALA A 68 6.33 5.95 -11.37
C ALA A 68 5.12 5.06 -11.00
N VAL A 69 4.28 5.55 -10.08
CA VAL A 69 3.02 4.87 -9.71
C VAL A 69 2.05 4.79 -10.89
N ALA A 70 1.89 5.88 -11.65
CA ALA A 70 1.02 5.89 -12.84
C ALA A 70 1.55 4.98 -13.94
N ALA A 71 2.87 4.93 -14.15
CA ALA A 71 3.51 4.04 -15.11
C ALA A 71 3.30 2.55 -14.73
N LEU A 72 3.36 2.22 -13.44
CA LEU A 72 3.06 0.88 -12.95
C LEU A 72 1.59 0.51 -13.15
N HIS A 73 0.67 1.40 -12.81
CA HIS A 73 -0.76 1.18 -13.02
C HIS A 73 -1.11 0.99 -14.50
N ALA A 74 -0.50 1.78 -15.39
CA ALA A 74 -0.67 1.66 -16.83
C ALA A 74 -0.03 0.40 -17.43
N ALA A 75 0.99 -0.17 -16.78
CA ALA A 75 1.57 -1.45 -17.19
C ALA A 75 0.64 -2.62 -16.82
N MET A 76 0.13 -2.65 -15.58
CA MET A 76 -0.79 -3.69 -15.13
C MET A 76 -2.07 -3.76 -15.97
N HIS A 77 -2.63 -2.60 -16.34
CA HIS A 77 -3.84 -2.56 -17.16
C HIS A 77 -3.60 -3.00 -18.61
N ARG A 78 -2.36 -2.87 -19.11
CA ARG A 78 -1.98 -3.35 -20.45
C ARG A 78 -1.88 -4.87 -20.48
N ASP A 79 -1.32 -5.46 -19.43
CA ASP A 79 -1.22 -6.92 -19.26
C ASP A 79 -2.60 -7.60 -19.12
N ASP A 80 -3.62 -6.88 -18.63
CA ASP A 80 -5.01 -7.38 -18.52
C ASP A 80 -5.80 -7.28 -19.85
N GLU A 81 -5.34 -6.50 -20.83
CA GLU A 81 -5.99 -6.28 -22.14
C GLU A 81 -5.43 -7.16 -23.27
N GLU A 82 -4.35 -7.93 -23.03
CA GLU A 82 -3.75 -8.92 -23.95
C GLU A 82 -4.23 -10.37 -23.68
#